data_AF-A0A843HKP1-F1
#
_entry.id   AF-A0A843HKP1-F1
#
_cell.length_a   1.000
_cell.length_b   1.000
_cell.length_c   1.000
_cell.angle_alpha   90.00
_cell.angle_beta   90.00
_cell.angle_gamma   90.00
#
_symmetry.space_group_name_H-M   'P 1'
#
loop_
_entity.id
_entity.type
_entity.pdbx_description
1 polymer ?
#
loop_
_entity_poly.entity_id
_entity_poly.type
_entity_poly.pdbx_seq_one_letter_code
_entity_poly.pdbx_strand_id
1 'polypeptide(L)'
;MTKEERKKLIDTLDVWVKECETFYEAFKKDFPKRPDAVEELIYRCLQVVAISEYLFSAQFISTEKYLEVADRLEKIGITKSQRNYFVEKIEKRK
;
A
#
# COMPACT_ATOMS: atom_id res chain seq x y z
N MET A 1 18.79 -0.88 -15.42
CA MET A 1 18.39 -1.79 -14.33
C MET A 1 18.48 -3.22 -14.83
N THR A 2 19.16 -4.08 -14.09
CA THR A 2 19.37 -5.50 -14.41
C THR A 2 18.13 -6.33 -14.08
N LYS A 3 18.07 -7.57 -14.57
CA LYS A 3 16.99 -8.51 -14.22
C LYS A 3 16.93 -8.80 -12.71
N GLU A 4 18.08 -8.87 -12.03
CA GLU A 4 18.14 -9.09 -10.57
C GLU A 4 17.61 -7.90 -9.78
N GLU A 5 17.96 -6.67 -10.19
CA GLU A 5 17.44 -5.45 -9.57
C GLU A 5 15.92 -5.35 -9.73
N ARG A 6 15.39 -5.71 -10.92
CA ARG A 6 13.94 -5.77 -11.16
C ARG A 6 13.28 -6.79 -10.24
N LYS A 7 13.84 -7.99 -10.10
CA LYS A 7 13.28 -9.03 -9.22
C LYS A 7 13.25 -8.56 -7.76
N LYS A 8 14.34 -7.97 -7.26
CA LYS A 8 14.40 -7.43 -5.89
C LYS A 8 13.32 -6.38 -5.62
N LEU A 9 13.03 -5.50 -6.57
CA LEU A 9 11.96 -4.50 -6.44
C LEU A 9 10.57 -5.15 -6.34
N ILE A 10 10.30 -6.17 -7.16
CA ILE A 10 9.02 -6.90 -7.13
C ILE A 10 8.88 -7.66 -5.81
N ASP A 11 9.92 -8.37 -5.37
CA ASP A 11 9.93 -9.09 -4.09
C ASP A 11 9.72 -8.12 -2.92
N THR A 12 10.30 -6.92 -2.99
CA THR A 12 10.13 -5.86 -1.97
C THR A 12 8.68 -5.36 -1.92
N LEU A 13 8.01 -5.19 -3.07
CA LEU A 13 6.61 -4.81 -3.12
C LEU A 13 5.73 -5.84 -2.39
N ASP A 14 5.98 -7.14 -2.61
CA ASP A 14 5.23 -8.21 -1.95
C ASP A 14 5.44 -8.24 -0.43
N VAL A 15 6.67 -7.95 0.02
CA VAL A 15 6.98 -7.80 1.45
C VAL A 15 6.17 -6.65 2.05
N TRP A 16 6.15 -5.49 1.41
CA TRP A 16 5.42 -4.33 1.95
C TRP A 16 3.90 -4.51 1.97
N VAL A 17 3.31 -5.16 0.96
CA VAL A 17 1.90 -5.55 1.01
C VAL A 17 1.64 -6.46 2.21
N LYS A 18 2.50 -7.47 2.41
CA LYS A 18 2.38 -8.42 3.52
C LYS A 18 2.56 -7.76 4.89
N GLU A 19 3.42 -6.75 5.00
CA GLU A 19 3.56 -5.96 6.22
C GLU A 19 2.28 -5.18 6.53
N CYS A 20 1.61 -4.61 5.52
CA CYS A 20 0.31 -3.96 5.69
C CYS A 20 -0.76 -4.96 6.18
N GLU A 21 -0.83 -6.14 5.57
CA GLU A 21 -1.74 -7.21 5.98
C GLU A 21 -1.47 -7.69 7.41
N THR A 22 -0.20 -7.88 7.77
CA THR A 22 0.23 -8.32 9.10
C THR A 22 -0.13 -7.26 10.15
N PHE A 23 0.10 -5.99 9.85
CA PHE A 23 -0.25 -4.88 10.73
C PHE A 23 -1.77 -4.77 10.91
N TYR A 24 -2.53 -4.86 9.83
CA TYR A 24 -4.00 -4.87 9.89
C TYR A 24 -4.50 -5.99 10.80
N GLU A 25 -4.04 -7.22 10.60
CA GLU A 25 -4.46 -8.36 11.41
C GLU A 25 -4.09 -8.21 12.89
N ALA A 26 -2.91 -7.64 13.19
CA ALA A 26 -2.45 -7.41 14.55
C ALA A 26 -3.32 -6.38 15.30
N PHE A 27 -3.80 -5.33 14.62
CA PHE A 27 -4.45 -4.19 15.27
C PHE A 27 -5.93 -4.02 14.96
N LYS A 28 -6.53 -4.82 14.06
CA LYS A 28 -7.94 -4.66 13.64
C LYS A 28 -8.96 -4.65 14.78
N LYS A 29 -8.69 -5.37 15.87
CA LYS A 29 -9.56 -5.39 17.06
C LYS A 29 -9.42 -4.14 17.91
N ASP A 30 -8.26 -3.48 17.87
CA ASP A 30 -7.91 -2.34 18.70
C ASP A 30 -8.09 -1.00 17.99
N PHE A 31 -8.31 -0.99 16.66
CA PHE A 31 -8.54 0.24 15.87
C PHE A 31 -9.56 1.21 16.45
N PRO A 32 -10.72 0.79 17.02
CA PRO A 32 -11.65 1.73 17.64
C PRO A 32 -11.05 2.54 18.80
N LYS A 33 -9.99 2.03 19.42
CA LYS A 33 -9.29 2.63 20.57
C LYS A 33 -7.90 3.18 20.21
N ARG A 34 -7.44 2.92 18.98
CA ARG A 34 -6.08 3.25 18.49
C ARG A 34 -6.14 3.93 17.12
N PRO A 35 -6.59 5.21 17.07
CA PRO A 35 -6.61 5.97 15.82
C PRO A 35 -5.22 6.19 15.24
N ASP A 36 -4.18 6.21 16.08
CA ASP A 36 -2.76 6.25 15.70
C ASP A 36 -2.37 5.04 14.83
N ALA A 37 -2.78 3.84 15.25
CA ALA A 37 -2.51 2.61 14.50
C ALA A 37 -3.28 2.59 13.17
N VAL A 38 -4.51 3.12 13.14
CA VAL A 38 -5.27 3.27 11.88
C VAL A 38 -4.56 4.23 10.92
N GLU A 39 -4.09 5.37 11.41
CA GLU A 39 -3.33 6.33 10.60
C GLU A 39 -2.03 5.72 10.06
N GLU A 40 -1.30 4.97 10.89
CA GLU A 40 -0.08 4.27 10.47
C GLU A 40 -0.35 3.22 9.39
N LEU A 41 -1.40 2.41 9.55
CA LEU A 41 -1.79 1.42 8.54
C LEU A 41 -2.12 2.11 7.21
N ILE A 42 -2.88 3.20 7.24
CA ILE A 42 -3.24 3.94 6.03
C ILE A 42 -1.98 4.50 5.36
N TYR A 43 -1.07 5.08 6.13
CA TYR A 43 0.19 5.60 5.59
C TYR A 43 1.02 4.51 4.89
N ARG A 44 1.20 3.35 5.54
CA ARG A 44 1.91 2.20 4.95
C ARG A 44 1.26 1.74 3.65
N CYS A 45 -0.06 1.57 3.64
CA CYS A 45 -0.79 1.15 2.45
C CYS A 45 -0.68 2.15 1.30
N LEU A 46 -0.70 3.46 1.59
CA LEU A 46 -0.52 4.50 0.57
C LEU A 46 0.87 4.46 -0.05
N GLN A 47 1.92 4.19 0.74
CA GLN A 47 3.26 4.00 0.20
C GLN A 47 3.30 2.80 -0.76
N VAL A 48 2.65 1.69 -0.42
CA VAL A 48 2.54 0.52 -1.30
C VAL A 48 1.82 0.84 -2.60
N VAL A 49 0.72 1.62 -2.55
CA VAL A 49 0.02 2.08 -3.76
C VAL A 49 0.93 2.93 -4.64
N ALA A 50 1.59 3.94 -4.07
CA ALA A 50 2.46 4.83 -4.84
C ALA A 50 3.61 4.06 -5.52
N ILE A 51 4.18 3.09 -4.82
CA ILE A 51 5.24 2.24 -5.36
C ILE A 51 4.69 1.30 -6.43
N SER A 52 3.52 0.68 -6.22
CA SER A 52 2.94 -0.22 -7.23
C SER A 52 2.59 0.53 -8.52
N GLU A 53 2.07 1.75 -8.43
CA GLU A 53 1.81 2.63 -9.58
C GLU A 53 3.09 3.02 -10.31
N TYR A 54 4.15 3.37 -9.57
CA TYR A 54 5.46 3.64 -10.17
C TYR A 54 5.99 2.40 -10.91
N LEU A 55 5.99 1.23 -10.27
CA LEU A 55 6.48 0.00 -10.87
C LEU A 55 5.65 -0.43 -12.09
N PHE A 56 4.33 -0.19 -12.06
CA PHE A 56 3.45 -0.49 -13.19
C PHE A 56 3.69 0.47 -14.37
N SER A 57 3.73 1.78 -14.12
CA SER A 57 3.98 2.80 -15.15
C SER A 57 5.35 2.63 -15.82
N ALA A 58 6.36 2.21 -15.06
CA ALA A 58 7.69 1.88 -15.57
C ALA A 58 7.79 0.48 -16.20
N GLN A 59 6.66 -0.24 -16.35
CA GLN A 59 6.58 -1.58 -16.93
C GLN A 59 7.49 -2.62 -16.24
N PHE A 60 7.68 -2.47 -14.93
CA PHE A 60 8.42 -3.42 -14.10
C PHE A 60 7.55 -4.57 -13.60
N ILE A 61 6.26 -4.33 -13.37
CA ILE A 61 5.25 -5.35 -13.03
C ILE A 61 4.17 -5.43 -14.11
N SER A 62 3.52 -6.58 -14.23
CA SER A 62 2.41 -6.77 -15.16
C SER A 62 1.11 -6.16 -14.63
N THR A 63 0.12 -6.01 -15.49
CA THR A 63 -1.23 -5.60 -15.11
C THR A 63 -1.83 -6.55 -14.08
N GLU A 64 -1.64 -7.86 -14.23
CA GLU A 64 -2.15 -8.84 -13.27
C GLU A 64 -1.53 -8.64 -11.88
N LYS A 65 -0.21 -8.40 -11.80
CA LYS A 65 0.47 -8.16 -10.52
C LYS A 65 0.02 -6.86 -9.88
N TYR A 66 -0.18 -5.81 -10.68
CA TYR A 66 -0.71 -4.54 -10.18
C TYR A 66 -2.11 -4.69 -9.61
N LEU A 67 -3.00 -5.42 -10.29
CA LEU A 67 -4.36 -5.71 -9.81
C LEU A 67 -4.34 -6.60 -8.55
N GLU A 68 -3.46 -7.60 -8.48
CA GLU A 68 -3.30 -8.43 -7.28
C GLU A 68 -2.95 -7.58 -6.04
N VAL A 69 -2.02 -6.63 -6.19
CA VAL A 69 -1.64 -5.71 -5.10
C VAL A 69 -2.82 -4.83 -4.71
N ALA A 70 -3.57 -4.29 -5.67
CA ALA A 70 -4.75 -3.48 -5.40
C ALA A 70 -5.82 -4.27 -4.63
N ASP A 71 -6.13 -5.49 -5.06
CA ASP A 71 -7.10 -6.38 -4.40
C ASP A 71 -6.69 -6.72 -2.96
N ARG A 72 -5.40 -6.96 -2.73
CA ARG A 72 -4.87 -7.25 -1.38
C ARG A 72 -5.02 -6.06 -0.44
N LEU A 73 -4.72 -4.85 -0.91
CA LEU A 73 -4.89 -3.62 -0.13
C LEU A 73 -6.37 -3.26 0.11
N GLU A 74 -7.26 -3.60 -0.83
CA GLU A 74 -8.70 -3.39 -0.65
C GLU A 74 -9.27 -4.28 0.46
N LYS A 75 -8.81 -5.53 0.57
CA LYS A 75 -9.25 -6.48 1.63
C LYS A 75 -8.95 -6.02 3.05
N ILE A 76 -7.94 -5.16 3.25
CA ILE A 76 -7.58 -4.60 4.56
C ILE A 76 -8.22 -3.23 4.83
N GLY A 77 -9.21 -2.86 4.01
CA GLY A 77 -10.11 -1.75 4.30
C GLY A 77 -9.68 -0.39 3.73
N ILE A 78 -8.59 -0.32 2.95
CA ILE A 78 -8.18 0.91 2.24
C ILE A 78 -9.13 1.15 1.08
N THR A 79 -10.26 1.77 1.36
CA THR A 79 -11.24 2.16 0.34
C THR A 79 -10.75 3.36 -0.47
N LYS A 80 -11.29 3.54 -1.67
CA LYS A 80 -10.97 4.67 -2.57
C LYS A 80 -11.19 6.04 -1.89
N SER A 81 -12.18 6.14 -0.98
CA SER A 81 -12.46 7.35 -0.20
C SER A 81 -11.41 7.66 0.86
N GLN A 82 -10.84 6.64 1.53
CA GLN A 82 -9.72 6.83 2.46
C GLN A 82 -8.44 7.27 1.74
N ARG A 83 -8.21 6.74 0.53
CA ARG A 83 -7.14 7.21 -0.38
C ARG A 83 -7.28 8.72 -0.65
N ASN A 84 -8.47 9.17 -1.02
CA ASN A 84 -8.75 10.57 -1.35
C ASN A 84 -8.61 11.53 -0.15
N TYR A 85 -9.07 11.15 1.05
CA TYR A 85 -8.94 11.98 2.26
C TYR A 85 -7.47 12.30 2.60
N PHE A 86 -6.57 11.34 2.41
CA PHE A 86 -5.15 11.55 2.68
C PHE A 86 -4.45 12.36 1.58
N VAL A 87 -4.81 12.17 0.31
CA VAL A 87 -4.34 13.04 -0.79
C VAL A 87 -4.67 14.50 -0.48
N GLU A 88 -5.91 14.80 -0.07
CA GLU A 88 -6.31 16.16 0.32
C GLU A 88 -5.53 16.70 1.54
N LYS A 89 -5.20 15.85 2.53
CA LYS A 89 -4.41 16.30 3.70
C LYS A 89 -2.94 16.54 3.39
N ILE A 90 -2.35 15.77 2.48
CA ILE A 90 -0.95 15.95 2.06
C ILE A 90 -0.83 17.19 1.16
N GLU A 91 -1.78 17.42 0.28
CA GLU A 91 -1.83 18.63 -0.57
C GLU A 91 -1.97 19.91 0.27
N LYS A 92 -2.74 19.88 1.36
CA LYS A 92 -2.90 21.01 2.30
C LYS A 92 -1.67 21.30 3.18
N ARG A 93 -0.60 20.51 3.10
CA ARG A 93 0.68 20.73 3.80
C ARG A 93 1.79 21.29 2.89
N LYS A 94 1.49 21.55 1.62
CA LYS A 94 2.32 22.35 0.70
C LYS A 94 1.86 23.80 0.71
#